data_AF-A0A9E3L6H5-F1
#
_entry.id   AF-A0A9E3L6H5-F1
#
_cell.length_a   1.000
_cell.length_b   1.000
_cell.length_c   1.000
_cell.angle_alpha   90.00
_cell.angle_beta   90.00
_cell.angle_gamma   90.00
#
_symmetry.space_group_name_H-M   'P 1'
#
loop_
_entity.id
_entity.type
_entity.pdbx_description
1 polymer ?
#
loop_
_entity_poly.entity_id
_entity_poly.type
_entity_poly.pdbx_seq_one_letter_code
_entity_poly.pdbx_strand_id
1 'polypeptide(L)'
;MARPPRNRPHFHVEGGGEAEPYTSPRIVITGLPPARVRARHAAKLERAIGAAVHEARQKLGTRDETVAEGERGFYLEFEIPVAEQAAVEGLENKPAKIELVAVRPPVEGQETLSATVFVPEKSADFFSRKVNDYATKNTKKGRPVNERLVARIEDVRLAAVRSLFTDDIALFPPTGRQAWWEVWIRDGRLPTFRHVAQRLNVPVKDH
;
A
#
# COMPACT_ATOMS: atom_id res chain seq x y z
N MET A 1 44.55 -10.15 -19.27
CA MET A 1 44.01 -11.33 -18.57
C MET A 1 43.78 -12.44 -19.59
N ALA A 2 44.35 -13.63 -19.38
CA ALA A 2 44.26 -14.74 -20.34
C ALA A 2 42.87 -15.40 -20.31
N ARG A 3 42.22 -15.53 -21.46
CA ARG A 3 40.98 -16.32 -21.62
C ARG A 3 41.35 -17.80 -21.70
N PRO A 4 40.81 -18.67 -20.82
CA PRO A 4 41.08 -20.09 -20.91
C PRO A 4 40.49 -20.68 -22.21
N PRO A 5 41.16 -21.66 -22.84
CA PRO A 5 40.66 -22.29 -24.05
C PRO A 5 39.34 -23.02 -23.76
N ARG A 6 38.35 -22.84 -24.66
CA ARG A 6 37.06 -23.53 -24.63
C ARG A 6 37.20 -24.93 -25.23
N ASN A 7 37.99 -25.78 -24.58
CA ASN A 7 38.35 -27.13 -25.05
C ASN A 7 37.74 -28.24 -24.17
N ARG A 8 36.64 -27.96 -23.47
CA ARG A 8 35.91 -29.00 -22.73
C ARG A 8 35.00 -29.77 -23.70
N PRO A 9 34.83 -31.10 -23.51
CA PRO A 9 33.87 -31.87 -24.28
C PRO A 9 32.49 -31.23 -24.18
N HIS A 10 31.88 -30.90 -25.32
CA HIS A 10 30.49 -30.45 -25.35
C HIS A 10 29.59 -31.66 -25.17
N PHE A 11 28.62 -31.58 -24.27
CA PHE A 11 27.55 -32.57 -24.19
C PHE A 11 26.60 -32.33 -25.37
N HIS A 12 26.63 -33.22 -26.34
CA HIS A 12 25.63 -33.26 -27.41
C HIS A 12 24.53 -34.23 -26.97
N VAL A 13 23.36 -33.68 -26.65
CA VAL A 13 22.17 -34.49 -26.35
C VAL A 13 21.43 -34.68 -27.66
N GLU A 14 21.66 -35.81 -28.33
CA GLU A 14 20.93 -36.19 -29.54
C GLU A 14 19.77 -37.10 -29.18
N GLY A 15 18.56 -36.71 -29.60
CA GLY A 15 17.34 -37.50 -29.40
C GLY A 15 16.74 -37.35 -27.99
N GLY A 16 15.46 -37.00 -27.93
CA GLY A 16 14.69 -36.87 -26.67
C GLY A 16 13.89 -35.57 -26.53
N GLY A 17 13.94 -34.67 -27.51
CA GLY A 17 13.10 -33.47 -27.53
C GLY A 17 11.87 -33.67 -28.40
N GLU A 18 10.69 -33.66 -27.79
CA GLU A 18 9.44 -33.44 -28.53
C GLU A 18 9.21 -31.93 -28.68
N ALA A 19 8.92 -31.50 -29.90
CA ALA A 19 8.61 -30.10 -30.18
C ALA A 19 7.16 -29.81 -29.78
N GLU A 20 6.98 -29.14 -28.65
CA GLU A 20 5.66 -28.60 -28.27
C GLU A 20 5.50 -27.16 -28.79
N PRO A 21 4.32 -26.81 -29.35
CA PRO A 21 4.04 -25.44 -29.74
C PRO A 21 4.03 -24.51 -28.52
N TYR A 22 5.04 -23.65 -28.42
CA TYR A 22 5.13 -22.62 -27.39
C TYR A 22 4.12 -21.50 -27.68
N THR A 23 3.09 -21.40 -26.85
CA THR A 23 2.18 -20.25 -26.80
C THR A 23 2.47 -19.46 -25.54
N SER A 24 2.87 -18.19 -25.67
CA SER A 24 3.01 -17.28 -24.53
C SER A 24 1.70 -17.26 -23.74
N PRO A 25 1.68 -17.66 -22.46
CA PRO A 25 0.48 -17.55 -21.66
C PRO A 25 0.30 -16.07 -21.35
N ARG A 26 -0.45 -15.34 -22.16
CA ARG A 26 -1.13 -14.13 -21.67
C ARG A 26 -2.24 -14.61 -20.73
N ILE A 27 -1.84 -15.13 -19.57
CA ILE A 27 -2.76 -15.49 -18.50
C ILE A 27 -3.21 -14.16 -17.92
N VAL A 28 -4.37 -13.71 -18.36
CA VAL A 28 -5.21 -12.92 -17.48
C VAL A 28 -5.53 -13.87 -16.33
N ILE A 29 -4.94 -13.68 -15.14
CA ILE A 29 -5.22 -14.51 -13.97
C ILE A 29 -6.65 -14.18 -13.52
N THR A 30 -7.65 -14.70 -14.23
CA THR A 30 -9.03 -14.72 -13.78
C THR A 30 -9.24 -16.03 -13.04
N GLY A 31 -9.09 -16.00 -11.73
CA GLY A 31 -9.26 -17.18 -10.89
C GLY A 31 -8.66 -16.98 -9.52
N LEU A 32 -9.12 -17.81 -8.58
CA LEU A 32 -8.59 -17.85 -7.23
C LEU A 32 -7.10 -18.21 -7.26
N PRO A 33 -6.21 -17.47 -6.59
CA PRO A 33 -4.86 -17.95 -6.39
C PRO A 33 -4.93 -19.31 -5.65
N PRO A 34 -4.10 -20.29 -6.01
CA PRO A 34 -4.06 -21.57 -5.32
C PRO A 34 -3.93 -21.38 -3.80
N ALA A 35 -4.58 -22.24 -2.99
CA ALA A 35 -4.66 -22.05 -1.54
C ALA A 35 -3.29 -21.87 -0.86
N ARG A 36 -2.24 -22.55 -1.36
CA ARG A 36 -0.85 -22.38 -0.89
C ARG A 36 -0.29 -20.99 -1.17
N VAL A 37 -0.59 -20.44 -2.35
CA VAL A 37 -0.20 -19.08 -2.76
C VAL A 37 -0.99 -18.05 -1.94
N ARG A 38 -2.29 -18.27 -1.74
CA ARG A 38 -3.15 -17.46 -0.87
C ARG A 38 -2.58 -17.32 0.54
N ALA A 39 -2.26 -18.44 1.19
CA ALA A 39 -1.72 -18.43 2.56
C ALA A 39 -0.39 -17.67 2.64
N ARG A 40 0.51 -17.86 1.65
CA ARG A 40 1.78 -17.15 1.59
C ARG A 40 1.58 -15.64 1.41
N HIS A 41 0.66 -15.24 0.53
CA HIS A 41 0.33 -13.84 0.27
C HIS A 41 -0.30 -13.17 1.50
N ALA A 42 -1.30 -13.81 2.11
CA ALA A 42 -1.90 -13.32 3.35
C ALA A 42 -0.86 -13.16 4.47
N ALA A 43 0.04 -14.14 4.65
CA ALA A 43 1.10 -14.04 5.65
C ALA A 43 2.10 -12.90 5.36
N LYS A 44 2.36 -12.57 4.08
CA LYS A 44 3.14 -11.38 3.70
C LYS A 44 2.44 -10.11 4.20
N LEU A 45 1.17 -9.95 3.84
CA LEU A 45 0.37 -8.76 4.19
C LEU A 45 0.15 -8.63 5.70
N GLU A 46 -0.09 -9.73 6.42
CA GLU A 46 -0.23 -9.72 7.88
C GLU A 46 1.03 -9.19 8.57
N ARG A 47 2.22 -9.62 8.11
CA ARG A 47 3.49 -9.09 8.64
C ARG A 47 3.66 -7.61 8.32
N ALA A 48 3.35 -7.21 7.09
CA ALA A 48 3.50 -5.83 6.63
C ALA A 48 2.56 -4.88 7.40
N ILE A 49 1.28 -5.24 7.51
CA ILE A 49 0.27 -4.49 8.29
C ILE A 49 0.65 -4.49 9.77
N GLY A 50 1.05 -5.63 10.34
CA GLY A 50 1.45 -5.73 11.73
C GLY A 50 2.63 -4.81 12.07
N ALA A 51 3.65 -4.78 11.21
CA ALA A 51 4.79 -3.87 11.34
C ALA A 51 4.35 -2.40 11.24
N ALA A 52 3.55 -2.05 10.23
CA ALA A 52 3.06 -0.70 10.03
C ALA A 52 2.20 -0.21 11.21
N VAL A 53 1.32 -1.05 11.75
CA VAL A 53 0.48 -0.73 12.91
C VAL A 53 1.32 -0.60 14.19
N HIS A 54 2.33 -1.46 14.35
CA HIS A 54 3.24 -1.34 15.49
C HIS A 54 4.01 -0.01 15.47
N GLU A 55 4.60 0.33 14.33
CA GLU A 55 5.29 1.61 14.13
C GLU A 55 4.34 2.81 14.30
N ALA A 56 3.10 2.72 13.79
CA ALA A 56 2.08 3.73 13.99
C ALA A 56 1.79 3.98 15.48
N ARG A 57 1.61 2.91 16.27
CA ARG A 57 1.34 3.00 17.71
C ARG A 57 2.52 3.62 18.46
N GLN A 58 3.75 3.32 18.08
CA GLN A 58 4.93 3.97 18.66
C GLN A 58 4.92 5.48 18.39
N LYS A 59 4.69 5.90 17.13
CA LYS A 59 4.61 7.32 16.75
C LYS A 59 3.45 8.04 17.44
N LEU A 60 2.31 7.38 17.60
CA LEU A 60 1.16 7.91 18.33
C LEU A 60 1.45 8.07 19.83
N GLY A 61 2.19 7.13 20.43
CA GLY A 61 2.59 7.21 21.84
C GLY A 61 3.56 8.36 22.14
N THR A 62 4.32 8.83 21.15
CA THR A 62 5.21 10.01 21.27
C THR A 62 4.53 11.33 20.92
N ARG A 63 3.27 11.30 20.48
CA ARG A 63 2.58 12.50 20.01
C ARG A 63 2.20 13.37 21.21
N ASP A 64 2.56 14.65 21.14
CA ASP A 64 2.17 15.61 22.17
C ASP A 64 0.64 15.76 22.21
N GLU A 65 0.04 15.29 23.30
CA GLU A 65 -1.40 15.36 23.53
C GLU A 65 -1.90 16.80 23.66
N THR A 66 -1.02 17.73 24.00
CA THR A 66 -1.33 19.16 24.02
C THR A 66 -1.38 19.75 22.61
N VAL A 67 -0.94 19.03 21.58
CA VAL A 67 -1.01 19.48 20.17
C VAL A 67 -1.98 18.63 19.35
N ALA A 68 -2.17 17.36 19.71
CA ALA A 68 -3.01 16.43 18.98
C ALA A 68 -4.50 16.78 19.06
N GLU A 69 -5.04 17.37 17.99
CA GLU A 69 -6.48 17.56 17.81
C GLU A 69 -7.06 16.63 16.74
N GLY A 70 -8.33 16.27 16.89
CA GLY A 70 -9.06 15.39 15.97
C GLY A 70 -9.11 13.93 16.40
N GLU A 71 -9.62 13.07 15.50
CA GLU A 71 -9.68 11.62 15.76
C GLU A 71 -8.26 11.03 15.68
N ARG A 72 -7.83 10.33 16.72
CA ARG A 72 -6.53 9.64 16.75
C ARG A 72 -6.50 8.51 15.71
N GLY A 73 -5.40 8.43 14.97
CA GLY A 73 -5.24 7.45 13.89
C GLY A 73 -3.92 7.62 13.17
N PHE A 74 -3.72 6.79 12.15
CA PHE A 74 -2.51 6.74 11.35
C PHE A 74 -2.87 6.51 9.88
N TYR A 75 -1.88 6.66 9.01
CA TYR A 75 -2.08 6.49 7.57
C TYR A 75 -1.39 5.21 7.11
N LEU A 76 -2.07 4.38 6.35
CA LEU A 76 -1.48 3.23 5.68
C LEU A 76 -1.42 3.51 4.18
N GLU A 77 -0.31 3.17 3.57
CA GLU A 77 -0.14 3.21 2.12
C GLU A 77 -0.12 1.79 1.57
N PHE A 78 -1.00 1.55 0.60
CA PHE A 78 -1.19 0.29 -0.11
C PHE A 78 -0.59 0.39 -1.51
N GLU A 79 0.16 -0.62 -1.90
CA GLU A 79 0.58 -0.81 -3.29
C GLU A 79 -0.42 -1.73 -3.99
N ILE A 80 -0.99 -1.27 -5.10
CA ILE A 80 -2.01 -1.99 -5.87
C ILE A 80 -1.56 -2.04 -7.33
N PRO A 81 -1.63 -3.19 -8.02
CA PRO A 81 -1.32 -3.25 -9.45
C PRO A 81 -2.24 -2.31 -10.23
N VAL A 82 -1.71 -1.59 -11.21
CA VAL A 82 -2.51 -0.62 -12.01
C VAL A 82 -3.69 -1.31 -12.71
N ALA A 83 -3.49 -2.56 -13.16
CA ALA A 83 -4.54 -3.39 -13.74
C ALA A 83 -5.73 -3.63 -12.78
N GLU A 84 -5.51 -3.51 -11.47
CA GLU A 84 -6.49 -3.75 -10.42
C GLU A 84 -6.89 -2.45 -9.69
N GLN A 85 -6.71 -1.28 -10.32
CA GLN A 85 -6.99 0.04 -9.71
C GLN A 85 -8.40 0.18 -9.12
N ALA A 86 -9.39 -0.55 -9.63
CA ALA A 86 -10.75 -0.56 -9.09
C ALA A 86 -10.82 -1.09 -7.65
N ALA A 87 -9.80 -1.82 -7.17
CA ALA A 87 -9.71 -2.30 -5.79
C ALA A 87 -9.52 -1.18 -4.77
N VAL A 88 -9.01 -0.02 -5.20
CA VAL A 88 -8.75 1.14 -4.35
C VAL A 88 -10.00 1.58 -3.59
N GLU A 89 -11.17 1.53 -4.24
CA GLU A 89 -12.47 1.86 -3.61
C GLU A 89 -12.78 0.96 -2.41
N GLY A 90 -12.29 -0.29 -2.42
CA GLY A 90 -12.50 -1.24 -1.33
C GLY A 90 -11.64 -0.97 -0.08
N LEU A 91 -10.67 -0.05 -0.15
CA LEU A 91 -9.87 0.35 1.00
C LEU A 91 -10.62 1.32 1.93
N GLU A 92 -11.60 2.07 1.41
CA GLU A 92 -12.45 2.95 2.23
C GLU A 92 -13.49 2.14 3.02
N ASN A 93 -13.76 2.58 4.26
CA ASN A 93 -14.86 2.03 5.05
C ASN A 93 -15.48 3.09 5.97
N LYS A 94 -16.58 3.70 5.52
CA LYS A 94 -17.32 4.73 6.28
C LYS A 94 -17.75 4.28 7.69
N PRO A 95 -18.31 3.06 7.90
CA PRO A 95 -18.68 2.61 9.25
C PRO A 95 -17.49 2.52 10.22
N ALA A 96 -16.33 2.06 9.73
CA ALA A 96 -15.08 2.04 10.51
C ALA A 96 -14.34 3.40 10.50
N LYS A 97 -14.91 4.44 9.87
CA LYS A 97 -14.27 5.74 9.63
C LYS A 97 -12.88 5.64 8.97
N ILE A 98 -12.66 4.62 8.16
CA ILE A 98 -11.46 4.49 7.33
C ILE A 98 -11.73 5.22 6.03
N GLU A 99 -10.80 6.06 5.60
CA GLU A 99 -11.02 7.00 4.51
C GLU A 99 -9.85 6.97 3.54
N LEU A 100 -10.15 6.90 2.25
CA LEU A 100 -9.13 7.07 1.21
C LEU A 100 -8.78 8.56 1.11
N VAL A 101 -7.51 8.90 1.27
CA VAL A 101 -7.07 10.30 1.35
C VAL A 101 -6.15 10.72 0.21
N ALA A 102 -5.45 9.78 -0.42
CA ALA A 102 -4.64 10.06 -1.59
C ALA A 102 -4.52 8.81 -2.47
N VAL A 103 -4.51 9.00 -3.79
CA VAL A 103 -4.17 7.98 -4.77
C VAL A 103 -3.10 8.58 -5.67
N ARG A 104 -1.95 7.93 -5.77
CA ARG A 104 -0.86 8.37 -6.64
C ARG A 104 -0.69 7.38 -7.78
N PRO A 105 -0.62 7.87 -9.02
CA PRO A 105 -0.37 7.02 -10.17
C PRO A 105 1.01 6.34 -10.07
N PRO A 106 1.24 5.27 -10.84
CA PRO A 106 2.56 4.66 -10.95
C PRO A 106 3.60 5.68 -11.39
N VAL A 107 4.81 5.57 -10.83
CA VAL A 107 6.00 6.25 -11.38
C VAL A 107 6.44 5.50 -12.64
N GLU A 108 7.07 6.19 -13.59
CA GLU A 108 7.57 5.57 -14.82
C GLU A 108 8.39 4.30 -14.55
N GLY A 109 7.99 3.19 -15.17
CA GLY A 109 8.60 1.87 -14.96
C GLY A 109 8.02 1.04 -13.79
N GLN A 110 7.07 1.57 -13.02
CA GLN A 110 6.33 0.80 -11.99
C GLN A 110 4.96 0.34 -12.51
N GLU A 111 4.58 -0.89 -12.14
CA GLU A 111 3.26 -1.47 -12.48
C GLU A 111 2.24 -1.34 -11.35
N THR A 112 2.58 -0.62 -10.28
CA THR A 112 1.73 -0.41 -9.11
C THR A 112 1.44 1.06 -8.88
N LEU A 113 0.23 1.35 -8.43
CA LEU A 113 -0.17 2.64 -7.89
C LEU A 113 -0.12 2.61 -6.36
N SER A 114 -0.03 3.78 -5.72
CA SER A 114 -0.10 3.91 -4.27
C SER A 114 -1.44 4.48 -3.83
N ALA A 115 -2.11 3.82 -2.89
CA ALA A 115 -3.35 4.31 -2.28
C ALA A 115 -3.14 4.50 -0.77
N THR A 116 -3.33 5.73 -0.28
CA THR A 116 -3.16 6.07 1.13
C THR A 116 -4.51 6.21 1.79
N VAL A 117 -4.71 5.51 2.91
CA VAL A 117 -5.92 5.61 3.72
C VAL A 117 -5.61 6.09 5.13
N PHE A 118 -6.49 6.91 5.69
CA PHE A 118 -6.54 7.19 7.11
C PHE A 118 -7.24 6.04 7.84
N VAL A 119 -6.63 5.54 8.92
CA VAL A 119 -7.16 4.49 9.80
C VAL A 119 -7.24 5.04 11.22
N PRO A 120 -8.46 5.20 11.77
CA PRO A 120 -8.64 5.52 13.18
C PRO A 120 -7.99 4.46 14.07
N GLU A 121 -7.44 4.88 15.21
CA GLU A 121 -6.75 3.98 16.15
C GLU A 121 -7.65 2.82 16.63
N LYS A 122 -8.93 3.12 16.88
CA LYS A 122 -9.97 2.12 17.24
C LYS A 122 -10.24 1.07 16.15
N SER A 123 -9.80 1.33 14.92
CA SER A 123 -9.97 0.48 13.76
C SER A 123 -8.64 -0.11 13.27
N ALA A 124 -7.58 -0.05 14.08
CA ALA A 124 -6.24 -0.50 13.71
C ALA A 124 -6.19 -1.97 13.23
N ASP A 125 -7.03 -2.85 13.79
CA ASP A 125 -7.06 -4.27 13.43
C ASP A 125 -7.89 -4.55 12.16
N PHE A 126 -8.55 -3.55 11.56
CA PHE A 126 -9.52 -3.74 10.48
C PHE A 126 -8.92 -4.50 9.28
N PHE A 127 -7.76 -4.05 8.79
CA PHE A 127 -7.12 -4.68 7.65
C PHE A 127 -6.51 -6.03 8.00
N SER A 128 -5.92 -6.18 9.20
CA SER A 128 -5.42 -7.49 9.69
C SER A 128 -6.54 -8.53 9.74
N ARG A 129 -7.73 -8.17 10.24
CA ARG A 129 -8.91 -9.05 10.24
C ARG A 129 -9.35 -9.41 8.82
N LYS A 130 -9.35 -8.44 7.89
CA LYS A 130 -9.70 -8.71 6.48
C LYS A 130 -8.74 -9.70 5.83
N VAL A 131 -7.43 -9.56 6.06
CA VAL A 131 -6.40 -10.45 5.54
C VAL A 131 -6.51 -11.84 6.17
N ASN A 132 -6.71 -11.93 7.49
CA ASN A 132 -6.92 -13.21 8.16
C ASN A 132 -8.18 -13.94 7.64
N ASP A 133 -9.28 -13.21 7.44
CA ASP A 133 -10.50 -13.78 6.87
C ASP A 133 -10.28 -14.27 5.43
N TYR A 134 -9.49 -13.54 4.63
CA TYR A 134 -9.06 -13.99 3.31
C TYR A 134 -8.19 -15.26 3.37
N ALA A 135 -7.33 -15.39 4.38
CA ALA A 135 -6.48 -16.55 4.57
C ALA A 135 -7.25 -17.80 5.02
N THR A 136 -8.30 -17.64 5.84
CA THR A 136 -8.89 -18.73 6.62
C THR A 136 -10.34 -19.06 6.27
N LYS A 137 -11.11 -18.11 5.73
CA LYS A 137 -12.56 -18.27 5.53
C LYS A 137 -12.93 -18.27 4.06
N ASN A 138 -13.91 -19.10 3.72
CA ASN A 138 -14.60 -19.06 2.44
C ASN A 138 -16.05 -18.61 2.63
N THR A 139 -16.57 -17.89 1.63
CA THR A 139 -17.98 -17.57 1.45
C THR A 139 -18.78 -18.85 1.16
N LYS A 140 -20.11 -18.77 1.26
CA LYS A 140 -21.02 -19.88 0.90
C LYS A 140 -20.82 -20.40 -0.53
N LYS A 141 -20.27 -19.58 -1.43
CA LYS A 141 -19.97 -19.92 -2.83
C LYS A 141 -18.55 -20.50 -3.02
N GLY A 142 -17.84 -20.83 -1.94
CA GLY A 142 -16.50 -21.42 -1.97
C GLY A 142 -15.35 -20.43 -2.22
N ARG A 143 -15.63 -19.15 -2.51
CA ARG A 143 -14.60 -18.11 -2.69
C ARG A 143 -14.10 -17.57 -1.35
N PRO A 144 -12.81 -17.23 -1.17
CA PRO A 144 -12.27 -16.62 0.03
C PRO A 144 -13.00 -15.31 0.36
N VAL A 145 -13.17 -15.07 1.65
CA VAL A 145 -13.73 -13.80 2.12
C VAL A 145 -12.75 -12.66 1.79
N ASN A 146 -13.25 -11.46 1.50
CA ASN A 146 -12.43 -10.29 1.13
C ASN A 146 -11.50 -10.45 -0.09
N GLU A 147 -11.62 -11.53 -0.86
CA GLU A 147 -10.80 -11.80 -2.06
C GLU A 147 -10.76 -10.60 -3.00
N ARG A 148 -11.90 -9.93 -3.23
CA ARG A 148 -12.05 -8.76 -4.11
C ARG A 148 -11.11 -7.60 -3.77
N LEU A 149 -10.65 -7.51 -2.53
CA LEU A 149 -9.72 -6.48 -2.10
C LEU A 149 -8.34 -7.08 -1.86
N VAL A 150 -8.25 -8.06 -0.96
CA VAL A 150 -6.97 -8.52 -0.42
C VAL A 150 -6.08 -9.11 -1.51
N ALA A 151 -6.65 -9.86 -2.47
CA ALA A 151 -5.87 -10.47 -3.55
C ALA A 151 -5.21 -9.46 -4.50
N ARG A 152 -5.58 -8.17 -4.42
CA ARG A 152 -5.10 -7.09 -5.31
C ARG A 152 -4.16 -6.13 -4.59
N ILE A 153 -3.83 -6.42 -3.34
CA ILE A 153 -2.85 -5.66 -2.57
C ILE A 153 -1.51 -6.36 -2.73
N GLU A 154 -0.53 -5.65 -3.27
CA GLU A 154 0.85 -6.13 -3.37
C GLU A 154 1.58 -5.96 -2.03
N ASP A 155 1.46 -4.78 -1.43
CA ASP A 155 2.12 -4.48 -0.16
C ASP A 155 1.37 -3.39 0.64
N VAL A 156 1.71 -3.29 1.92
CA VAL A 156 1.19 -2.27 2.84
C VAL A 156 2.31 -1.75 3.73
N ARG A 157 2.40 -0.44 3.87
CA ARG A 157 3.35 0.19 4.80
C ARG A 157 2.71 1.34 5.56
N LEU A 158 3.38 1.78 6.62
CA LEU A 158 3.03 3.03 7.26
C LEU A 158 3.30 4.19 6.29
N ALA A 159 2.31 5.04 6.08
CA ALA A 159 2.42 6.15 5.15
C ALA A 159 3.33 7.25 5.72
N ALA A 160 4.11 7.88 4.85
CA ALA A 160 4.92 9.06 5.18
C ALA A 160 4.18 10.33 4.74
N VAL A 161 4.70 11.51 5.08
CA VAL A 161 4.16 12.79 4.56
C VAL A 161 4.14 12.79 3.02
N ARG A 162 5.17 12.19 2.40
CA ARG A 162 5.24 11.97 0.95
C ARG A 162 4.05 11.18 0.40
N SER A 163 3.44 10.34 1.21
CA SER A 163 2.29 9.54 0.79
C SER A 163 1.02 10.38 0.59
N LEU A 164 0.93 11.54 1.26
CA LEU A 164 -0.19 12.47 1.18
C LEU A 164 -0.01 13.54 0.08
N PHE A 165 1.15 13.55 -0.59
CA PHE A 165 1.44 14.51 -1.63
C PHE A 165 0.71 14.12 -2.93
N THR A 166 -0.13 15.02 -3.44
CA THR A 166 -1.00 14.77 -4.60
C THR A 166 -0.53 15.42 -5.89
N ASP A 167 0.48 16.29 -5.82
CA ASP A 167 1.11 16.90 -7.00
C ASP A 167 2.19 15.97 -7.59
N ASP A 168 2.82 16.37 -8.70
CA ASP A 168 3.94 15.66 -9.30
C ASP A 168 5.03 15.41 -8.26
N ILE A 169 5.37 14.15 -8.03
CA ILE A 169 6.34 13.73 -7.03
C ILE A 169 7.72 14.34 -7.23
N ALA A 170 8.06 14.80 -8.44
CA ALA A 170 9.28 15.56 -8.73
C ALA A 170 9.32 16.93 -8.03
N LEU A 171 8.15 17.49 -7.70
CA LEU A 171 7.99 18.74 -6.94
C LEU A 171 8.06 18.54 -5.43
N PHE A 172 8.06 17.29 -4.94
CA PHE A 172 8.16 17.01 -3.52
C PHE A 172 9.47 17.61 -2.95
N PRO A 173 9.42 18.42 -1.87
CA PRO A 173 10.60 19.11 -1.37
C PRO A 173 11.74 18.14 -0.98
N PRO A 174 12.99 18.41 -1.39
CA PRO A 174 14.14 17.66 -0.91
C PRO A 174 14.28 17.72 0.61
N THR A 175 14.85 16.67 1.20
CA THR A 175 15.09 16.62 2.65
C THR A 175 15.90 17.82 3.12
N GLY A 176 15.45 18.45 4.21
CA GLY A 176 16.12 19.61 4.81
C GLY A 176 15.81 20.96 4.14
N ARG A 177 14.99 21.00 3.09
CA ARG A 177 14.52 22.27 2.50
C ARG A 177 13.15 22.67 3.04
N GLN A 178 12.99 23.98 3.25
CA GLN A 178 11.69 24.59 3.53
C GLN A 178 10.96 24.86 2.22
N ALA A 179 9.64 24.62 2.23
CA ALA A 179 8.77 24.87 1.10
C ALA A 179 7.39 25.30 1.62
N TRP A 180 6.66 26.08 0.81
CA TRP A 180 5.25 26.36 1.05
C TRP A 180 4.41 25.16 0.60
N TRP A 181 3.39 24.84 1.38
CA TRP A 181 2.45 23.76 1.09
C TRP A 181 1.06 24.35 0.94
N GLU A 182 0.37 23.94 -0.12
CA GLU A 182 -1.07 24.09 -0.20
C GLU A 182 -1.72 22.86 0.44
N VAL A 183 -2.67 23.08 1.34
CA VAL A 183 -3.36 22.00 2.05
C VAL A 183 -4.86 22.14 1.87
N TRP A 184 -5.48 21.05 1.41
CA TRP A 184 -6.92 20.95 1.30
C TRP A 184 -7.48 20.37 2.59
N ILE A 185 -8.27 21.16 3.29
CA ILE A 185 -8.88 20.78 4.55
C ILE A 185 -10.38 20.58 4.36
N ARG A 186 -10.95 19.63 5.11
CA ARG A 186 -12.40 19.44 5.10
C ARG A 186 -13.10 20.63 5.76
N ASP A 187 -14.34 20.84 5.34
CA ASP A 187 -15.18 21.84 5.96
C ASP A 187 -15.28 21.64 7.48
N GLY A 188 -15.27 22.74 8.22
CA GLY A 188 -15.21 22.76 9.68
C GLY A 188 -13.86 22.40 10.32
N ARG A 189 -12.81 22.06 9.55
CA ARG A 189 -11.49 21.70 10.11
C ARG A 189 -10.47 22.85 10.15
N LEU A 190 -10.77 23.99 9.54
CA LEU A 190 -9.86 25.16 9.50
C LEU A 190 -9.46 25.67 10.89
N PRO A 191 -10.37 25.80 11.87
CA PRO A 191 -9.99 26.29 13.20
C PRO A 191 -8.97 25.38 13.90
N THR A 192 -9.24 24.06 13.92
CA THR A 192 -8.32 23.06 14.45
C THR A 192 -6.98 23.07 13.72
N PHE A 193 -6.99 23.16 12.37
CA PHE A 193 -5.74 23.23 11.61
C PHE A 193 -4.88 24.44 12.01
N ARG A 194 -5.47 25.64 12.06
CA ARG A 194 -4.76 26.87 12.44
C ARG A 194 -4.18 26.78 13.85
N HIS A 195 -4.95 26.22 14.78
CA HIS A 195 -4.52 26.04 16.16
C HIS A 195 -3.34 25.06 16.29
N VAL A 196 -3.40 23.92 15.59
CA VAL A 196 -2.28 22.96 15.53
C VAL A 196 -1.05 23.58 14.86
N ALA A 197 -1.22 24.30 13.75
CA ALA A 197 -0.13 24.98 13.05
C ALA A 197 0.57 26.00 13.95
N GLN A 198 -0.19 26.79 14.72
CA GLN A 198 0.34 27.73 15.69
C GLN A 198 1.15 27.03 16.79
N ARG A 199 0.62 25.95 17.39
CA ARG A 199 1.34 25.18 18.42
C ARG A 199 2.64 24.56 17.92
N LEU A 200 2.69 24.20 16.64
CA LEU A 200 3.88 23.67 15.98
C LEU A 200 4.81 24.75 15.40
N ASN A 201 4.50 26.03 15.58
CA ASN A 201 5.21 27.16 14.98
C ASN A 201 5.36 27.05 13.44
N VAL A 202 4.35 26.47 12.78
CA VAL A 202 4.28 26.39 11.32
C VAL A 202 3.62 27.67 10.79
N PRO A 203 4.30 28.45 9.93
CA PRO A 203 3.73 29.67 9.37
C PRO A 203 2.57 29.33 8.43
N VAL A 204 1.44 30.01 8.61
CA VAL A 204 0.24 29.92 7.76
C VAL A 204 0.02 31.27 7.09
N LYS A 205 -0.20 31.26 5.78
CA LYS A 205 -0.58 32.44 5.01
C LYS A 205 -2.08 32.36 4.70
N ASP A 206 -2.81 33.45 4.90
CA ASP A 206 -4.19 33.53 4.43
C ASP A 206 -4.22 33.53 2.90
N HIS A 207 -5.19 32.80 2.35
CA HIS A 207 -5.42 32.69 0.90
C HIS A 207 -6.02 33.97 0.34
#